data_AF-A0A271J969-F1
#
_entry.id   AF-A0A271J969-F1
#
_cell.length_a   1.000
_cell.length_b   1.000
_cell.length_c   1.000
_cell.angle_alpha   90.00
_cell.angle_beta   90.00
_cell.angle_gamma   90.00
#
_symmetry.space_group_name_H-M   'P 1'
#
loop_
_entity.id
_entity.type
_entity.pdbx_description
1 polymer ?
#
loop_
_entity_poly.entity_id
_entity_poly.type
_entity_poly.pdbx_seq_one_letter_code
_entity_poly.pdbx_strand_id
1 'polypeptide(L)'
;LFAGSAAEFGDEIPNPERAAYIRSLSEAIDDAALRENYAQFATYIETEAPDHIVIRDSTVQTLLEHLAGGTLRGSGVLRLVQIVRQQPERIADLGSDPAEVTSRLAGLPEVLAQVDNPQTLNALSARARREGDTARANELLQRAIDNAESNAQRADFYYLAGQYDRALQVFPSHGPSLYRRAGLIGQAVGQPTTTEGRAAYWCLADLYRDVAARTSGTIAQNSRRAASAYERAAPTREQYFLNPGWRPGETVRASLGSYGPCTTRVR
;
A
#
# COMPACT_ATOMS: atom_id res chain seq x y z
N LEU A 1 17.44 -29.59 -6.20
CA LEU A 1 18.65 -30.41 -6.44
C LEU A 1 19.64 -29.48 -7.13
N PHE A 2 20.59 -28.78 -6.51
CA PHE A 2 21.27 -28.91 -5.22
C PHE A 2 21.31 -27.55 -4.49
N ALA A 3 21.10 -27.60 -3.17
CA ALA A 3 21.35 -26.51 -2.22
C ALA A 3 22.84 -26.51 -1.82
N GLY A 4 23.73 -26.41 -2.81
CA GLY A 4 25.18 -26.38 -2.65
C GLY A 4 25.73 -24.96 -2.81
N SER A 5 25.83 -24.27 -1.68
CA SER A 5 26.97 -23.40 -1.35
C SER A 5 27.20 -22.02 -1.96
N ALA A 6 26.14 -21.28 -2.32
CA ALA A 6 26.25 -19.80 -2.34
C ALA A 6 26.65 -19.20 -0.97
N ALA A 7 26.58 -19.99 0.11
CA ALA A 7 27.02 -19.65 1.46
C ALA A 7 28.44 -20.17 1.82
N GLU A 8 29.13 -20.97 0.98
CA GLU A 8 30.55 -21.31 1.22
C GLU A 8 31.49 -20.21 0.75
N PHE A 9 31.06 -19.41 -0.22
CA PHE A 9 31.84 -18.30 -0.74
C PHE A 9 31.42 -17.03 0.01
N GLY A 10 32.38 -16.37 0.66
CA GLY A 10 32.11 -15.09 1.33
C GLY A 10 31.50 -14.05 0.38
N ASP A 11 30.73 -13.11 0.92
CA ASP A 11 30.10 -12.01 0.16
C ASP A 11 31.11 -10.93 -0.31
N GLU A 12 32.40 -11.16 -0.07
CA GLU A 12 33.50 -10.28 -0.44
C GLU A 12 33.70 -10.29 -1.97
N ILE A 13 33.69 -9.11 -2.58
CA ILE A 13 34.06 -8.91 -4.00
C ILE A 13 35.47 -8.29 -3.99
N PRO A 14 36.42 -8.79 -4.81
CA PRO A 14 36.24 -9.78 -5.87
C PRO A 14 36.19 -11.24 -5.35
N ASN A 15 35.30 -12.06 -5.93
CA ASN A 15 35.18 -13.50 -5.64
C ASN A 15 35.30 -14.36 -6.91
N PRO A 16 36.53 -14.65 -7.36
CA PRO A 16 36.77 -15.36 -8.62
C PRO A 16 36.21 -16.80 -8.62
N GLU A 17 36.18 -17.47 -7.48
CA GLU A 17 35.65 -18.84 -7.35
C GLU A 17 34.12 -18.87 -7.55
N ARG A 18 33.41 -17.92 -6.93
CA ARG A 18 31.96 -17.76 -7.10
C ARG A 18 31.59 -17.34 -8.53
N ALA A 19 32.39 -16.48 -9.15
CA ALA A 19 32.20 -16.09 -10.54
C ALA A 19 32.35 -17.29 -11.51
N ALA A 20 33.36 -18.14 -11.30
CA ALA A 20 33.55 -19.36 -12.09
C ALA A 20 32.36 -20.33 -11.95
N TYR A 21 31.82 -20.49 -10.72
CA TYR A 21 30.63 -21.29 -10.49
C TYR A 21 29.41 -20.74 -11.25
N ILE A 22 29.17 -19.44 -11.18
CA ILE A 22 28.03 -18.79 -11.87
C ILE A 22 28.15 -18.92 -13.39
N ARG A 23 29.37 -18.89 -13.96
CA ARG A 23 29.58 -19.19 -15.40
C ARG A 23 29.23 -20.62 -15.75
N SER A 24 29.65 -21.59 -14.93
CA SER A 24 29.31 -22.99 -15.17
C SER A 24 27.80 -23.23 -15.17
N LEU A 25 27.05 -22.48 -14.36
CA LEU A 25 25.58 -22.52 -14.38
C LEU A 25 25.02 -21.91 -15.68
N SER A 26 25.62 -20.83 -16.18
CA SER A 26 25.17 -20.17 -17.41
C SER A 26 25.32 -21.05 -18.67
N GLU A 27 26.34 -21.90 -18.72
CA GLU A 27 26.58 -22.83 -19.85
C GLU A 27 25.46 -23.88 -20.00
N ALA A 28 24.75 -24.18 -18.91
CA ALA A 28 23.64 -25.13 -18.88
C ALA A 28 22.26 -24.50 -19.16
N ILE A 29 22.18 -23.17 -19.35
CA ILE A 29 20.93 -22.44 -19.58
C ILE A 29 20.68 -22.32 -21.09
N ASP A 30 19.52 -22.75 -21.58
CA ASP A 30 19.13 -22.65 -23.00
C ASP A 30 18.67 -21.25 -23.42
N ASP A 31 18.15 -20.45 -22.48
CA ASP A 31 17.69 -19.08 -22.71
C ASP A 31 18.87 -18.11 -22.88
N ALA A 32 18.96 -17.46 -24.04
CA ALA A 32 20.06 -16.58 -24.39
C ALA A 32 20.14 -15.30 -23.52
N ALA A 33 19.00 -14.72 -23.15
CA ALA A 33 18.96 -13.50 -22.35
C ALA A 33 19.33 -13.79 -20.89
N LEU A 34 18.88 -14.93 -20.37
CA LEU A 34 19.23 -15.38 -19.03
C LEU A 34 20.71 -15.79 -18.96
N ARG A 35 21.23 -16.48 -19.98
CA ARG A 35 22.66 -16.81 -20.09
C ARG A 35 23.54 -15.57 -20.09
N GLU A 36 23.17 -14.55 -20.87
CA GLU A 36 23.87 -13.26 -20.91
C GLU A 36 23.86 -12.56 -19.55
N ASN A 37 22.72 -12.59 -18.84
CA ASN A 37 22.60 -12.01 -17.51
C ASN A 37 23.52 -12.69 -16.49
N TYR A 38 23.56 -14.03 -16.47
CA TYR A 38 24.46 -14.79 -15.59
C TYR A 38 25.94 -14.54 -15.94
N ALA A 39 26.28 -14.41 -17.22
CA ALA A 39 27.64 -14.07 -17.65
C ALA A 39 28.04 -12.66 -17.18
N GLN A 40 27.16 -11.67 -17.31
CA GLN A 40 27.37 -10.31 -16.82
C GLN A 40 27.53 -10.29 -15.29
N PHE A 41 26.73 -11.09 -14.57
CA PHE A 41 26.81 -11.20 -13.12
C PHE A 41 28.10 -11.88 -12.64
N ALA A 42 28.57 -12.92 -13.34
CA ALA A 42 29.86 -13.53 -13.06
C ALA A 42 31.02 -12.54 -13.26
N THR A 43 30.99 -11.80 -14.37
CA THR A 43 31.97 -10.72 -14.62
C THR A 43 31.93 -9.67 -13.52
N TYR A 44 30.75 -9.26 -13.06
CA TYR A 44 30.62 -8.31 -11.94
C TYR A 44 31.27 -8.82 -10.64
N ILE A 45 31.12 -10.10 -10.32
CA ILE A 45 31.64 -10.69 -9.08
C ILE A 45 33.16 -10.87 -9.09
N GLU A 46 33.77 -11.15 -10.25
CA GLU A 46 35.24 -11.28 -10.35
C GLU A 46 35.97 -9.95 -10.58
N THR A 47 35.23 -8.92 -11.04
CA THR A 47 35.84 -7.62 -11.33
C THR A 47 36.01 -6.88 -10.01
N GLU A 48 37.25 -6.61 -9.64
CA GLU A 48 37.59 -5.69 -8.56
C GLU A 48 36.88 -4.36 -8.85
N ALA A 49 36.10 -3.85 -7.88
CA ALA A 49 35.39 -2.60 -8.07
C ALA A 49 36.41 -1.53 -8.49
N PRO A 50 36.13 -0.73 -9.55
CA PRO A 50 37.06 0.31 -9.95
C PRO A 50 37.37 1.20 -8.74
N ASP A 51 38.65 1.55 -8.60
CA ASP A 51 39.18 2.39 -7.53
C ASP A 51 38.16 3.46 -7.15
N HIS A 52 37.92 3.52 -5.84
CA HIS A 52 37.13 4.48 -5.09
C HIS A 52 36.87 5.75 -5.88
N ILE A 53 35.63 6.23 -5.95
CA ILE A 53 35.38 7.60 -6.41
C ILE A 53 36.26 8.50 -5.53
N VAL A 54 37.35 9.06 -6.10
CA VAL A 54 38.28 9.93 -5.39
C VAL A 54 37.61 11.29 -5.21
N ILE A 55 36.59 11.29 -4.35
CA ILE A 55 35.99 12.46 -3.77
C ILE A 55 36.91 12.85 -2.61
N ARG A 56 37.24 14.12 -2.44
CA ARG A 56 38.00 14.56 -1.27
C ARG A 56 37.11 14.55 -0.04
N ASP A 57 37.66 14.22 1.12
CA ASP A 57 36.91 14.26 2.39
C ASP A 57 36.29 15.62 2.65
N SER A 58 36.97 16.70 2.27
CA SER A 58 36.42 18.06 2.32
C SER A 58 35.10 18.19 1.55
N THR A 59 34.96 17.51 0.41
CA THR A 59 33.74 17.53 -0.39
C THR A 59 32.63 16.70 0.28
N VAL A 60 32.96 15.55 0.87
CA VAL A 60 31.99 14.73 1.62
C VAL A 60 31.49 15.50 2.84
N GLN A 61 32.40 16.19 3.54
CA GLN A 61 32.08 17.01 4.70
C GLN A 61 31.17 18.18 4.33
N THR A 62 31.41 18.89 3.22
CA THR A 62 30.48 19.91 2.70
C THR A 62 29.10 19.33 2.40
N LEU A 63 29.00 18.11 1.85
CA LEU A 63 27.70 17.47 1.60
C LEU A 63 26.97 17.12 2.92
N LEU A 64 27.69 16.64 3.94
CA LEU A 64 27.15 16.36 5.27
C LEU A 64 26.68 17.64 5.97
N GLU A 65 27.43 18.74 5.85
CA GLU A 65 27.03 20.06 6.36
C GLU A 65 25.76 20.56 5.67
N HIS A 66 25.67 20.45 4.34
CA HIS A 66 24.46 20.79 3.61
C HIS A 66 23.27 19.91 4.00
N LEU A 67 23.49 18.61 4.28
CA LEU A 67 22.43 17.72 4.79
C LEU A 67 21.97 18.17 6.17
N ALA A 68 22.90 18.47 7.08
CA ALA A 68 22.59 18.92 8.43
C ALA A 68 21.87 20.27 8.44
N GLY A 69 22.25 21.18 7.55
CA GLY A 69 21.60 22.49 7.35
C GLY A 69 20.32 22.44 6.51
N GLY A 70 19.90 21.27 6.01
CA GLY A 70 18.70 21.12 5.17
C GLY A 70 18.79 21.75 3.77
N THR A 71 19.98 22.10 3.32
CA THR A 71 20.26 22.78 2.04
C THR A 71 20.77 21.84 0.95
N LEU A 72 21.00 20.55 1.24
CA LEU A 72 21.44 19.57 0.26
C LEU A 72 20.36 19.35 -0.83
N ARG A 73 20.71 19.55 -2.10
CA ARG A 73 19.79 19.42 -3.24
C ARG A 73 20.46 18.82 -4.49
N GLY A 74 19.64 18.36 -5.43
CA GLY A 74 20.05 17.93 -6.77
C GLY A 74 21.09 16.80 -6.77
N SER A 75 22.13 16.94 -7.60
CA SER A 75 23.19 15.93 -7.74
C SER A 75 23.98 15.67 -6.45
N GLY A 76 24.02 16.64 -5.52
CA GLY A 76 24.64 16.47 -4.21
C GLY A 76 23.96 15.39 -3.37
N VAL A 77 22.63 15.26 -3.49
CA VAL A 77 21.85 14.22 -2.80
C VAL A 77 22.22 12.84 -3.30
N LEU A 78 22.16 12.63 -4.62
CA LEU A 78 22.47 11.34 -5.23
C LEU A 78 23.93 10.92 -4.96
N ARG A 79 24.84 11.90 -4.99
CA ARG A 79 26.25 11.67 -4.68
C ARG A 79 26.45 11.25 -3.22
N LEU A 80 25.79 11.91 -2.27
CA LEU A 80 25.88 11.52 -0.86
C LEU A 80 25.23 10.16 -0.58
N VAL A 81 24.11 9.84 -1.25
CA VAL A 81 23.50 8.49 -1.20
C VAL A 81 24.49 7.42 -1.67
N GLN A 82 25.18 7.67 -2.78
CA GLN A 82 26.18 6.75 -3.30
C GLN A 82 27.35 6.57 -2.33
N ILE A 83 27.87 7.67 -1.76
CA ILE A 83 28.97 7.62 -0.78
C ILE A 83 28.55 6.83 0.45
N VAL A 84 27.40 7.13 1.05
CA VAL A 84 26.93 6.45 2.29
C VAL A 84 26.70 4.95 2.06
N ARG A 85 26.24 4.57 0.86
CA ARG A 85 26.03 3.16 0.51
C ARG A 85 27.33 2.42 0.24
N GLN A 86 28.32 3.06 -0.37
CA GLN A 86 29.56 2.42 -0.81
C GLN A 86 30.69 2.52 0.23
N GLN A 87 30.66 3.55 1.09
CA GLN A 87 31.72 3.90 2.03
C GLN A 87 31.13 4.36 3.39
N PRO A 88 30.33 3.54 4.09
CA PRO A 88 29.74 3.93 5.37
C PRO A 88 30.79 4.24 6.45
N GLU A 89 31.91 3.52 6.47
CA GLU A 89 33.05 3.76 7.37
C GLU A 89 33.62 5.17 7.21
N ARG A 90 33.68 5.68 5.98
CA ARG A 90 34.13 7.05 5.71
C ARG A 90 33.21 8.11 6.30
N ILE A 91 31.90 7.84 6.35
CA ILE A 91 30.94 8.74 6.99
C ILE A 91 31.17 8.75 8.51
N ALA A 92 31.47 7.59 9.10
CA ALA A 92 31.81 7.46 10.51
C ALA A 92 33.14 8.18 10.86
N ASP A 93 34.17 8.03 10.01
CA ASP A 93 35.47 8.70 10.19
C ASP A 93 35.36 10.23 10.14
N LEU A 94 34.39 10.75 9.37
CA LEU A 94 34.04 12.18 9.33
C LEU A 94 33.14 12.63 10.48
N GLY A 95 32.89 11.76 11.47
CA GLY A 95 32.18 12.08 12.70
C GLY A 95 30.65 12.07 12.59
N SER A 96 30.09 11.45 11.55
CA SER A 96 28.64 11.31 11.37
C SER A 96 28.18 9.85 11.49
N ASP A 97 26.96 9.61 11.99
CA ASP A 97 26.38 8.27 12.00
C ASP A 97 25.83 7.90 10.60
N PRO A 98 26.37 6.86 9.92
CA PRO A 98 25.91 6.45 8.60
C PRO A 98 24.42 6.07 8.57
N ALA A 99 23.89 5.50 9.66
CA ALA A 99 22.47 5.13 9.75
C ALA A 99 21.59 6.37 9.84
N GLU A 100 22.00 7.37 10.62
CA GLU A 100 21.29 8.66 10.71
C GLU A 100 21.32 9.39 9.35
N VAL A 101 22.48 9.45 8.70
CA VAL A 101 22.64 10.07 7.38
C VAL A 101 21.75 9.38 6.35
N THR A 102 21.73 8.04 6.33
CA THR A 102 20.83 7.26 5.46
C THR A 102 19.36 7.60 5.72
N SER A 103 18.96 7.66 6.99
CA SER A 103 17.59 7.99 7.38
C SER A 103 17.18 9.40 6.91
N ARG A 104 18.07 10.39 7.02
CA ARG A 104 17.84 11.75 6.54
C ARG A 104 17.77 11.82 5.01
N LEU A 105 18.68 11.14 4.30
CA LEU A 105 18.71 11.09 2.84
C LEU A 105 17.45 10.45 2.24
N ALA A 106 16.96 9.37 2.84
CA ALA A 106 15.69 8.73 2.44
C ALA A 106 14.50 9.70 2.54
N GLY A 107 14.65 10.77 3.33
CA GLY A 107 13.69 11.85 3.47
C GLY A 107 13.73 12.89 2.36
N LEU A 108 14.72 12.91 1.47
CA LEU A 108 14.90 14.01 0.51
C LEU A 108 14.08 13.83 -0.78
N PRO A 109 13.51 14.91 -1.35
CA PRO A 109 12.68 14.85 -2.56
C PRO A 109 13.35 14.12 -3.73
N GLU A 110 14.64 14.34 -3.94
CA GLU A 110 15.42 13.74 -5.03
C GLU A 110 15.54 12.22 -4.89
N VAL A 111 15.64 11.70 -3.66
CA VAL A 111 15.66 10.25 -3.41
C VAL A 111 14.27 9.67 -3.60
N LEU A 112 13.25 10.33 -3.04
CA LEU A 112 11.86 9.91 -3.20
C LEU A 112 11.41 9.90 -4.66
N ALA A 113 11.91 10.80 -5.49
CA ALA A 113 11.60 10.86 -6.92
C ALA A 113 12.03 9.59 -7.67
N GLN A 114 13.01 8.84 -7.15
CA GLN A 114 13.50 7.59 -7.73
C GLN A 114 12.76 6.35 -7.19
N VAL A 115 11.87 6.51 -6.21
CA VAL A 115 11.10 5.40 -5.63
C VAL A 115 9.81 5.21 -6.42
N ASP A 116 9.74 4.13 -7.20
CA ASP A 116 8.52 3.81 -7.97
C ASP A 116 7.71 2.65 -7.41
N ASN A 117 8.27 1.88 -6.48
CA ASN A 117 7.55 0.77 -5.87
C ASN A 117 6.34 1.31 -5.07
N PRO A 118 5.10 0.92 -5.42
CA PRO A 118 3.89 1.50 -4.85
C PRO A 118 3.72 1.19 -3.35
N GLN A 119 4.21 0.04 -2.87
CA GLN A 119 4.15 -0.30 -1.43
C GLN A 119 5.10 0.59 -0.63
N THR A 120 6.32 0.80 -1.13
CA THR A 120 7.29 1.71 -0.52
C THR A 120 6.77 3.14 -0.49
N LEU A 121 6.17 3.61 -1.59
CA LEU A 121 5.54 4.93 -1.66
C LEU A 121 4.41 5.10 -0.63
N ASN A 122 3.55 4.09 -0.47
CA ASN A 122 2.49 4.10 0.55
C ASN A 122 3.07 4.12 1.99
N ALA A 123 4.11 3.34 2.27
CA ALA A 123 4.77 3.35 3.57
C ALA A 123 5.41 4.71 3.90
N LEU A 124 6.04 5.34 2.90
CA LEU A 124 6.62 6.68 3.02
C LEU A 124 5.53 7.75 3.20
N SER A 125 4.39 7.63 2.52
CA SER A 125 3.21 8.48 2.75
C SER A 125 2.73 8.39 4.21
N ALA A 126 2.60 7.17 4.74
CA ALA A 126 2.18 6.96 6.13
C ALA A 126 3.19 7.55 7.14
N ARG A 127 4.48 7.48 6.83
CA ARG A 127 5.53 8.13 7.63
C ARG A 127 5.40 9.66 7.60
N ALA A 128 5.32 10.26 6.41
CA ALA A 128 5.17 11.71 6.26
C ALA A 128 3.94 12.25 7.01
N ARG A 129 2.81 11.51 7.00
CA ARG A 129 1.63 11.84 7.82
C ARG A 129 1.92 11.87 9.32
N ARG A 130 2.67 10.90 9.86
CA ARG A 130 3.05 10.87 11.28
C ARG A 130 3.99 12.02 11.65
N GLU A 131 4.79 12.47 10.70
CA GLU A 131 5.70 13.62 10.84
C GLU A 131 4.98 14.97 10.65
N GLY A 132 3.68 14.97 10.32
CA GLY A 132 2.87 16.17 10.12
C GLY A 132 2.93 16.78 8.71
N ASP A 133 3.76 16.23 7.81
CA ASP A 133 3.89 16.69 6.43
C ASP A 133 2.78 16.11 5.54
N THR A 134 1.61 16.74 5.62
CA THR A 134 0.40 16.28 4.92
C THR A 134 0.52 16.44 3.39
N ALA A 135 1.21 17.48 2.92
CA ALA A 135 1.37 17.75 1.49
C ALA A 135 2.18 16.63 0.83
N ARG A 136 3.35 16.33 1.39
CA ARG A 136 4.21 15.23 0.94
C ARG A 136 3.54 13.88 1.06
N ALA A 137 2.82 13.64 2.16
CA ALA A 137 2.11 12.38 2.31
C ALA A 137 1.07 12.16 1.21
N ASN A 138 0.34 13.20 0.80
CA ASN A 138 -0.65 13.10 -0.27
C ASN A 138 0.01 12.90 -1.63
N GLU A 139 1.14 13.56 -1.91
CA GLU A 139 1.92 13.36 -3.13
C GLU A 139 2.40 11.90 -3.25
N LEU A 140 3.03 11.37 -2.20
CA LEU A 140 3.54 9.99 -2.17
C LEU A 140 2.42 8.95 -2.32
N LEU A 141 1.26 9.20 -1.70
CA LEU A 141 0.11 8.33 -1.84
C LEU A 141 -0.46 8.36 -3.25
N GLN A 142 -0.51 9.53 -3.89
CA GLN A 142 -0.97 9.64 -5.26
C GLN A 142 -0.05 8.88 -6.21
N ARG A 143 1.27 9.01 -6.04
CA ARG A 143 2.25 8.21 -6.79
C ARG A 143 2.09 6.70 -6.56
N ALA A 144 1.80 6.28 -5.32
CA ALA A 144 1.51 4.86 -5.02
C ALA A 144 0.27 4.36 -5.78
N ILE A 145 -0.78 5.18 -5.88
CA ILE A 145 -2.02 4.90 -6.63
C ILE A 145 -1.76 4.81 -8.13
N ASP A 146 -0.96 5.73 -8.66
CA ASP A 146 -0.63 5.82 -10.07
C ASP A 146 0.23 4.61 -10.49
N ASN A 147 1.21 4.25 -9.67
CA ASN A 147 2.13 3.13 -9.88
C ASN A 147 1.58 1.76 -9.45
N ALA A 148 0.31 1.68 -9.00
CA ALA A 148 -0.28 0.42 -8.57
C ALA A 148 -0.28 -0.62 -9.71
N GLU A 149 0.16 -1.84 -9.40
CA GLU A 149 0.33 -2.96 -10.33
C GLU A 149 -1.01 -3.59 -10.76
N SER A 150 -2.08 -3.30 -10.02
CA SER A 150 -3.43 -3.80 -10.32
C SER A 150 -4.52 -2.88 -9.78
N ASN A 151 -5.73 -3.02 -10.33
CA ASN A 151 -6.91 -2.32 -9.81
C ASN A 151 -7.24 -2.73 -8.36
N ALA A 152 -6.93 -3.97 -7.95
CA ALA A 152 -7.11 -4.42 -6.58
C ALA A 152 -6.18 -3.64 -5.63
N GLN A 153 -4.89 -3.56 -5.94
CA GLN A 153 -3.93 -2.78 -5.15
C GLN A 153 -4.27 -1.28 -5.16
N ARG A 154 -4.71 -0.75 -6.30
CA ARG A 154 -5.19 0.64 -6.39
C ARG A 154 -6.38 0.89 -5.48
N ALA A 155 -7.32 -0.06 -5.40
CA ALA A 155 -8.45 0.00 -4.50
C ALA A 155 -8.04 -0.08 -3.02
N ASP A 156 -7.01 -0.86 -2.68
CA ASP A 156 -6.43 -0.90 -1.33
C ASP A 156 -5.89 0.47 -0.93
N PHE A 157 -5.15 1.16 -1.80
CA PHE A 157 -4.64 2.51 -1.51
C PHE A 157 -5.77 3.53 -1.35
N TYR A 158 -6.79 3.50 -2.21
CA TYR A 158 -7.98 4.34 -2.02
C TYR A 158 -8.73 4.03 -0.73
N TYR A 159 -8.81 2.76 -0.34
CA TYR A 159 -9.41 2.33 0.93
C TYR A 159 -8.64 2.90 2.13
N LEU A 160 -7.30 2.79 2.13
CA LEU A 160 -6.44 3.36 3.17
C LEU A 160 -6.54 4.88 3.24
N ALA A 161 -6.84 5.54 2.11
CA ALA A 161 -7.11 6.98 2.04
C ALA A 161 -8.52 7.38 2.51
N GLY A 162 -9.38 6.42 2.87
CA GLY A 162 -10.79 6.68 3.19
C GLY A 162 -11.66 7.01 1.97
N GLN A 163 -11.15 6.82 0.75
CA GLN A 163 -11.81 7.14 -0.51
C GLN A 163 -12.57 5.92 -1.06
N TYR A 164 -13.53 5.40 -0.28
CA TYR A 164 -14.19 4.13 -0.59
C TYR A 164 -14.93 4.11 -1.93
N ASP A 165 -15.56 5.21 -2.33
CA ASP A 165 -16.27 5.28 -3.63
C ASP A 165 -15.27 5.19 -4.80
N ARG A 166 -14.10 5.83 -4.71
CA ARG A 166 -13.04 5.69 -5.72
C ARG A 166 -12.46 4.29 -5.75
N ALA A 167 -12.28 3.65 -4.59
CA ALA A 167 -11.88 2.25 -4.52
C ALA A 167 -12.87 1.33 -5.26
N LEU A 168 -14.19 1.57 -5.10
CA LEU A 168 -15.24 0.80 -5.76
C LEU A 168 -15.40 1.14 -7.25
N GLN A 169 -14.99 2.34 -7.69
CA GLN A 169 -14.95 2.68 -9.11
C GLN A 169 -13.88 1.86 -9.85
N VAL A 170 -12.70 1.68 -9.26
CA VAL A 170 -11.60 0.93 -9.87
C VAL A 170 -11.72 -0.59 -9.65
N PHE A 171 -12.26 -1.01 -8.50
CA PHE A 171 -12.49 -2.41 -8.18
C PHE A 171 -13.85 -2.60 -7.49
N PRO A 172 -14.93 -2.83 -8.27
CA PRO A 172 -16.31 -2.89 -7.74
C PRO A 172 -16.58 -4.00 -6.70
N SER A 173 -15.78 -5.07 -6.71
CA SER A 173 -15.85 -6.17 -5.75
C SER A 173 -14.88 -6.01 -4.57
N HIS A 174 -14.29 -4.82 -4.37
CA HIS A 174 -13.36 -4.58 -3.27
C HIS A 174 -14.06 -4.70 -1.91
N GLY A 175 -13.89 -5.87 -1.28
CA GLY A 175 -14.63 -6.23 -0.07
C GLY A 175 -14.47 -5.26 1.10
N PRO A 176 -13.25 -4.81 1.46
CA PRO A 176 -13.06 -3.84 2.52
C PRO A 176 -13.84 -2.54 2.29
N SER A 177 -13.80 -2.00 1.07
CA SER A 177 -14.53 -0.76 0.73
C SER A 177 -16.05 -0.95 0.71
N LEU A 178 -16.53 -2.08 0.17
CA LEU A 178 -17.96 -2.43 0.20
C LEU A 178 -18.48 -2.48 1.64
N TYR A 179 -17.76 -3.18 2.52
CA TYR A 179 -18.13 -3.33 3.92
C TYR A 179 -18.09 -2.01 4.68
N ARG A 180 -17.04 -1.18 4.48
CA ARG A 180 -16.97 0.14 5.14
C ARG A 180 -18.02 1.11 4.66
N ARG A 181 -18.31 1.14 3.35
CA ARG A 181 -19.39 1.97 2.81
C ARG A 181 -20.75 1.56 3.40
N ALA A 182 -21.05 0.27 3.50
CA ALA A 182 -22.26 -0.22 4.17
C ALA A 182 -22.31 0.18 5.65
N GLY A 183 -21.16 0.21 6.33
CA GLY A 183 -21.02 0.71 7.70
C GLY A 183 -21.39 2.19 7.84
N LEU A 184 -20.86 3.04 6.96
CA LEU A 184 -21.16 4.48 6.95
C LEU A 184 -22.65 4.77 6.65
N ILE A 185 -23.25 4.01 5.73
CA ILE A 185 -24.68 4.10 5.45
C ILE A 185 -25.49 3.73 6.70
N GLY A 186 -25.10 2.66 7.40
CA GLY A 186 -25.73 2.28 8.67
C GLY A 186 -25.61 3.36 9.76
N GLN A 187 -24.46 4.01 9.86
CA GLN A 187 -24.25 5.14 10.78
C GLN A 187 -25.16 6.33 10.42
N ALA A 188 -25.31 6.64 9.13
CA ALA A 188 -26.17 7.71 8.66
C ALA A 188 -27.67 7.42 8.89
N VAL A 189 -28.09 6.16 8.85
CA VAL A 189 -29.45 5.75 9.24
C VAL A 189 -29.68 5.91 10.74
N GLY A 190 -28.71 5.55 11.57
CA GLY A 190 -28.80 5.67 13.03
C GLY A 190 -29.84 4.73 13.65
N GLN A 191 -30.60 5.25 14.61
CA GLN A 191 -31.60 4.50 15.39
C GLN A 191 -33.01 5.11 15.26
N PRO A 192 -33.65 4.98 14.09
CA PRO A 192 -35.02 5.45 13.91
C PRO A 192 -35.99 4.78 14.89
N THR A 193 -36.87 5.58 15.49
CA THR A 193 -37.90 5.12 16.44
C THR A 193 -39.23 4.79 15.76
N THR A 194 -39.48 5.32 14.57
CA THR A 194 -40.69 5.09 13.77
C THR A 194 -40.61 3.80 12.95
N THR A 195 -41.73 3.15 12.67
CA THR A 195 -41.82 1.99 11.77
C THR A 195 -41.26 2.31 10.38
N GLU A 196 -41.64 3.46 9.82
CA GLU A 196 -41.25 3.92 8.49
C GLU A 196 -39.74 4.15 8.41
N GLY A 197 -39.18 4.83 9.41
CA GLY A 197 -37.73 5.01 9.52
C GLY A 197 -36.98 3.69 9.64
N ARG A 198 -37.50 2.72 10.42
CA ARG A 198 -36.89 1.40 10.57
C ARG A 198 -36.94 0.56 9.30
N ALA A 199 -37.78 0.89 8.31
CA ALA A 199 -37.75 0.23 7.00
C ALA A 199 -36.37 0.35 6.30
N ALA A 200 -35.57 1.35 6.65
CA ALA A 200 -34.18 1.48 6.20
C ALA A 200 -33.32 0.26 6.59
N TYR A 201 -33.66 -0.44 7.67
CA TYR A 201 -32.95 -1.64 8.11
C TYR A 201 -33.17 -2.83 7.18
N TRP A 202 -34.27 -2.92 6.44
CA TRP A 202 -34.40 -3.90 5.35
C TRP A 202 -33.42 -3.60 4.23
N CYS A 203 -33.28 -2.33 3.82
CA CYS A 203 -32.27 -1.93 2.83
C CYS A 203 -30.85 -2.23 3.30
N LEU A 204 -30.52 -1.95 4.57
CA LEU A 204 -29.21 -2.29 5.13
C LEU A 204 -28.99 -3.79 5.15
N ALA A 205 -29.99 -4.59 5.52
CA ALA A 205 -29.89 -6.04 5.49
C ALA A 205 -29.62 -6.54 4.07
N ASP A 206 -30.33 -6.03 3.06
CA ASP A 206 -30.11 -6.37 1.65
C ASP A 206 -28.73 -5.93 1.16
N LEU A 207 -28.28 -4.74 1.53
CA LEU A 207 -26.95 -4.23 1.23
C LEU A 207 -25.86 -5.15 1.80
N TYR A 208 -25.93 -5.50 3.09
CA TYR A 208 -24.96 -6.41 3.70
C TYR A 208 -25.02 -7.84 3.14
N ARG A 209 -26.18 -8.31 2.68
CA ARG A 209 -26.27 -9.58 1.93
C ARG A 209 -25.56 -9.50 0.59
N ASP A 210 -25.72 -8.40 -0.14
CA ASP A 210 -25.02 -8.16 -1.40
C ASP A 210 -23.50 -8.10 -1.17
N VAL A 211 -23.04 -7.39 -0.13
CA VAL A 211 -21.61 -7.40 0.28
C VAL A 211 -21.16 -8.83 0.58
N ALA A 212 -21.93 -9.61 1.34
CA ALA A 212 -21.59 -10.99 1.67
C ALA A 212 -21.53 -11.92 0.45
N ALA A 213 -22.31 -11.65 -0.60
CA ALA A 213 -22.34 -12.41 -1.84
C ALA A 213 -21.15 -12.08 -2.75
N ARG A 214 -20.63 -10.85 -2.68
CA ARG A 214 -19.52 -10.37 -3.51
C ARG A 214 -18.14 -10.52 -2.87
N THR A 215 -18.09 -10.98 -1.62
CA THR A 215 -16.86 -11.06 -0.82
C THR A 215 -16.68 -12.44 -0.21
N SER A 216 -15.53 -12.69 0.40
CA SER A 216 -15.18 -13.98 1.01
C SER A 216 -14.60 -13.82 2.42
N GLY A 217 -14.36 -14.95 3.09
CA GLY A 217 -13.74 -15.02 4.41
C GLY A 217 -14.47 -14.22 5.49
N THR A 218 -13.71 -13.54 6.34
CA THR A 218 -14.21 -12.79 7.49
C THR A 218 -15.16 -11.65 7.10
N ILE A 219 -14.96 -11.00 5.95
CA ILE A 219 -15.84 -9.92 5.47
C ILE A 219 -17.23 -10.48 5.15
N ALA A 220 -17.29 -11.59 4.41
CA ALA A 220 -18.56 -12.23 4.09
C ALA A 220 -19.28 -12.70 5.36
N GLN A 221 -18.57 -13.29 6.31
CA GLN A 221 -19.13 -13.74 7.58
C GLN A 221 -19.69 -12.57 8.40
N ASN A 222 -18.92 -11.49 8.56
CA ASN A 222 -19.34 -10.30 9.29
C ASN A 222 -20.54 -9.61 8.61
N SER A 223 -20.54 -9.57 7.29
CA SER A 223 -21.65 -9.01 6.51
C SER A 223 -22.94 -9.81 6.71
N ARG A 224 -22.88 -11.14 6.74
CA ARG A 224 -24.07 -11.97 7.06
C ARG A 224 -24.58 -11.69 8.47
N ARG A 225 -23.68 -11.58 9.47
CA ARG A 225 -24.07 -11.24 10.85
C ARG A 225 -24.73 -9.86 10.93
N ALA A 226 -24.17 -8.86 10.25
CA ALA A 226 -24.73 -7.52 10.17
C ALA A 226 -26.11 -7.53 9.48
N ALA A 227 -26.27 -8.25 8.38
CA ALA A 227 -27.55 -8.41 7.70
C ALA A 227 -28.62 -9.00 8.62
N SER A 228 -28.31 -10.08 9.34
CA SER A 228 -29.24 -10.68 10.31
C SER A 228 -29.53 -9.77 11.51
N ALA A 229 -28.60 -8.89 11.90
CA ALA A 229 -28.85 -7.90 12.94
C ALA A 229 -29.84 -6.83 12.48
N TYR A 230 -29.62 -6.26 11.28
CA TYR A 230 -30.55 -5.28 10.70
C TYR A 230 -31.92 -5.88 10.39
N GLU A 231 -31.98 -7.12 9.89
CA GLU A 231 -33.26 -7.80 9.66
C GLU A 231 -34.08 -7.96 10.94
N ARG A 232 -33.44 -8.32 12.06
CA ARG A 232 -34.10 -8.38 13.37
C ARG A 232 -34.49 -7.00 13.90
N ALA A 233 -33.69 -5.99 13.59
CA ALA A 233 -33.96 -4.62 14.00
C ALA A 233 -35.00 -3.93 13.12
N ALA A 234 -35.32 -4.46 11.94
CA ALA A 234 -36.32 -3.92 11.02
C ALA A 234 -37.76 -4.11 11.56
N PRO A 235 -38.77 -3.42 10.98
CA PRO A 235 -40.15 -3.57 11.41
C PRO A 235 -40.60 -5.02 11.45
N THR A 236 -41.19 -5.41 12.57
CA THR A 236 -41.85 -6.72 12.67
C THR A 236 -43.16 -6.69 11.89
N ARG A 237 -43.70 -7.89 11.61
CA ARG A 237 -44.97 -8.04 10.89
C ARG A 237 -46.11 -7.28 11.53
N GLU A 238 -46.22 -7.34 12.86
CA GLU A 238 -47.24 -6.60 13.61
C GLU A 238 -47.07 -5.09 13.43
N GLN A 239 -45.84 -4.59 13.52
CA GLN A 239 -45.55 -3.16 13.39
C GLN A 239 -45.94 -2.63 12.02
N TYR A 240 -45.43 -3.22 10.93
CA TYR A 240 -45.72 -2.69 9.60
C TYR A 240 -47.18 -2.91 9.17
N PHE A 241 -47.84 -3.96 9.66
CA PHE A 241 -49.24 -4.26 9.32
C PHE A 241 -50.23 -3.33 10.03
N LEU A 242 -49.94 -2.93 11.27
CA LEU A 242 -50.81 -2.03 12.03
C LEU A 242 -50.57 -0.56 11.68
N ASN A 243 -49.31 -0.17 11.48
CA ASN A 243 -48.93 1.19 11.10
C ASN A 243 -47.55 1.18 10.43
N PRO A 244 -47.44 1.42 9.12
CA PRO A 244 -48.39 2.17 8.26
C PRO A 244 -49.45 1.36 7.51
N GLY A 245 -49.55 0.05 7.72
CA GLY A 245 -50.50 -0.79 6.97
C GLY A 245 -49.91 -1.44 5.72
N TRP A 246 -48.58 -1.59 5.68
CA TRP A 246 -47.89 -2.23 4.56
C TRP A 246 -48.24 -3.71 4.44
N ARG A 247 -48.26 -4.19 3.19
CA ARG A 247 -48.45 -5.61 2.89
C ARG A 247 -47.11 -6.31 2.65
N PRO A 248 -46.96 -7.59 3.03
CA PRO A 248 -45.80 -8.39 2.63
C PRO A 248 -45.58 -8.33 1.11
N GLY A 249 -44.32 -8.13 0.69
CA GLY A 249 -43.93 -7.97 -0.71
C GLY A 249 -44.15 -6.58 -1.31
N GLU A 250 -44.82 -5.67 -0.60
CA GLU A 250 -44.99 -4.28 -1.03
C GLU A 250 -43.64 -3.58 -1.14
N THR A 251 -43.51 -2.74 -2.16
CA THR A 251 -42.29 -1.95 -2.38
C THR A 251 -42.37 -0.67 -1.56
N VAL A 252 -41.39 -0.47 -0.68
CA VAL A 252 -41.32 0.70 0.20
C VAL A 252 -40.03 1.47 -0.05
N ARG A 253 -40.12 2.79 0.11
CA ARG A 253 -38.99 3.70 0.02
C ARG A 253 -38.57 4.13 1.42
N ALA A 254 -37.31 3.93 1.77
CA ALA A 254 -36.75 4.32 3.06
C ALA A 254 -35.59 5.31 2.88
N SER A 255 -35.36 6.15 3.88
CA SER A 255 -34.24 7.09 3.88
C SER A 255 -32.98 6.43 4.44
N LEU A 256 -31.85 6.57 3.74
CA LEU A 256 -30.52 6.21 4.21
C LEU A 256 -29.74 7.43 4.74
N GLY A 257 -30.46 8.46 5.18
CA GLY A 257 -29.88 9.72 5.64
C GLY A 257 -29.19 10.46 4.49
N SER A 258 -27.94 10.86 4.71
CA SER A 258 -27.13 11.58 3.71
C SER A 258 -26.84 10.77 2.44
N TYR A 259 -27.05 9.45 2.46
CA TYR A 259 -26.88 8.57 1.30
C TYR A 259 -28.12 8.50 0.41
N GLY A 260 -29.16 9.29 0.72
CA GLY A 260 -30.38 9.37 -0.05
C GLY A 260 -31.32 8.18 0.19
N PRO A 261 -32.32 8.00 -0.66
CA PRO A 261 -33.34 6.99 -0.47
C PRO A 261 -32.94 5.62 -1.05
N CYS A 262 -33.44 4.56 -0.43
CA CYS A 262 -33.40 3.20 -0.95
C CYS A 262 -34.82 2.67 -1.19
N THR A 263 -34.92 1.67 -2.07
CA THR A 263 -36.17 0.94 -2.32
C THR A 263 -35.97 -0.51 -1.91
N THR A 264 -36.86 -1.05 -1.09
CA THR A 264 -36.83 -2.45 -0.64
C THR A 264 -38.24 -3.02 -0.59
N ARG A 265 -38.36 -4.32 -0.31
CA ARG A 265 -39.65 -5.01 -0.15
C ARG A 265 -39.91 -5.32 1.31
N VAL A 266 -41.16 -5.14 1.73
CA VAL A 266 -41.66 -5.55 3.04
C VAL A 266 -41.56 -7.07 3.16
N ARG A 267 -41.01 -7.55 4.28
CA ARG A 267 -40.74 -8.97 4.52
C ARG A 267 -41.86 -9.68 5.25
#